data_AF-A0A8D2N8Z7-F1
#
_entry.id   AF-A0A8D2N8Z7-F1
#
_cell.length_a   1.000
_cell.length_b   1.000
_cell.length_c   1.000
_cell.angle_alpha   90.00
_cell.angle_beta   90.00
_cell.angle_gamma   90.00
#
_symmetry.space_group_name_H-M   'P 1'
#
loop_
_entity.id
_entity.type
_entity.pdbx_description
1 polymer ?
#
loop_
_entity_poly.entity_id
_entity_poly.type
_entity_poly.pdbx_seq_one_letter_code
_entity_poly.pdbx_strand_id
1 'polypeptide(L)' 'MESLCAANSTFALDLLRRLCEKNIGQNVFFSPFSISSALSMVLLGSRGSTEAQIRAFSEECPGCSQWVSVPSLSN' A
#
# COMPACT_ATOMS: atom_id res chain seq x y z
N MET A 1 16.59 -1.00 1.47
CA MET A 1 15.81 -1.08 0.22
C MET A 1 15.02 -2.39 0.11
N GLU A 2 15.57 -3.52 0.57
CA GLU A 2 14.94 -4.84 0.47
C GLU A 2 13.57 -4.94 1.17
N SER A 3 13.43 -4.32 2.35
CA SER A 3 12.14 -4.25 3.06
C SER A 3 11.03 -3.56 2.24
N LEU A 4 11.38 -2.52 1.49
CA LEU A 4 10.43 -1.78 0.65
C LEU A 4 9.97 -2.65 -0.53
N CYS A 5 10.91 -3.37 -1.14
CA CYS A 5 10.62 -4.32 -2.20
C CYS A 5 9.74 -5.48 -1.71
N ALA A 6 10.01 -6.01 -0.52
CA ALA A 6 9.20 -7.06 0.10
C ALA A 6 7.77 -6.56 0.40
N ALA A 7 7.62 -5.39 1.01
CA ALA A 7 6.30 -4.79 1.28
C ALA A 7 5.48 -4.56 0.00
N ASN A 8 6.10 -3.99 -1.04
CA ASN A 8 5.44 -3.79 -2.34
C ASN A 8 5.07 -5.11 -3.03
N SER A 9 5.88 -6.16 -2.87
CA SER A 9 5.60 -7.48 -3.42
C SER A 9 4.43 -8.16 -2.70
N THR A 10 4.39 -8.10 -1.37
CA THR A 10 3.26 -8.61 -0.57
C THR A 10 1.96 -7.88 -0.94
N PHE A 11 2.01 -6.54 -1.00
CA PHE A 11 0.89 -5.72 -1.46
C PHE A 11 0.41 -6.11 -2.87
N ALA A 12 1.34 -6.30 -3.81
CA ALA A 12 1.02 -6.70 -5.17
C ALA A 12 0.28 -8.04 -5.22
N LEU A 13 0.74 -9.03 -4.45
CA LEU A 13 0.14 -10.35 -4.39
C LEU A 13 -1.25 -10.32 -3.74
N ASP A 14 -1.43 -9.57 -2.66
CA ASP A 14 -2.74 -9.43 -2.01
C ASP A 14 -3.76 -8.75 -2.93
N LEU A 15 -3.34 -7.65 -3.57
CA LEU A 15 -4.19 -6.94 -4.53
C LEU A 15 -4.53 -7.83 -5.75
N LEU A 16 -3.56 -8.55 -6.29
CA LEU A 16 -3.80 -9.48 -7.41
C LEU A 16 -4.82 -10.55 -7.02
N ARG A 17 -4.71 -11.15 -5.83
CA ARG A 17 -5.66 -12.17 -5.36
C ARG A 17 -7.08 -11.62 -5.34
N ARG A 18 -7.30 -10.45 -4.73
CA ARG A 18 -8.62 -9.79 -4.67
C ARG A 18 -9.16 -9.43 -6.05
N LEU A 19 -8.29 -9.01 -6.97
CA LEU A 19 -8.69 -8.70 -8.34
C LEU A 19 -9.05 -9.95 -9.13
N CYS A 20 -8.30 -11.05 -8.97
CA CYS A 20 -8.59 -12.34 -9.60
C CYS A 20 -9.90 -12.94 -9.09
N GLU A 21 -10.20 -12.84 -7.78
CA GLU A 21 -11.48 -13.29 -7.21
C GLU A 21 -12.69 -12.57 -7.83
N LYS A 22 -12.53 -11.29 -8.18
CA LYS A 22 -13.58 -10.50 -8.82
C LYS A 22 -13.66 -10.68 -10.34
N ASN A 23 -12.56 -11.09 -10.98
CA ASN A 23 -12.41 -11.13 -12.44
C ASN A 23 -12.03 -12.54 -12.92
N ILE A 24 -12.80 -13.56 -12.50
CA ILE A 24 -12.55 -14.96 -12.85
C ILE A 24 -12.59 -15.14 -14.37
N GLY A 25 -11.55 -15.76 -14.92
CA GLY A 25 -11.44 -16.04 -16.37
C GLY A 25 -11.09 -14.82 -17.23
N GLN A 26 -10.78 -13.67 -16.63
CA GLN A 26 -10.36 -12.47 -17.34
C GLN A 26 -8.89 -12.13 -17.04
N ASN A 27 -8.24 -11.46 -17.98
CA ASN A 27 -6.86 -11.00 -17.79
C ASN A 27 -6.85 -9.81 -16.83
N VAL A 28 -6.06 -9.91 -15.75
CA VAL A 28 -5.84 -8.83 -14.79
C VAL A 28 -4.44 -8.27 -15.00
N PHE A 29 -4.34 -6.96 -15.29
CA PHE A 29 -3.07 -6.26 -15.50
C PHE A 29 -3.09 -4.93 -14.73
N PHE A 30 -2.09 -4.73 -13.86
CA PHE A 30 -1.95 -3.51 -13.07
C PHE A 30 -0.50 -3.27 -12.64
N SER A 31 -0.19 -2.05 -12.19
CA SER A 31 1.13 -1.69 -11.67
C SER A 31 1.07 -1.52 -10.14
N PRO A 32 1.54 -2.51 -9.35
CA PRO A 32 1.45 -2.46 -7.88
C PRO A 32 2.24 -1.29 -7.28
N PHE A 33 3.42 -1.00 -7.83
CA PHE A 33 4.27 0.10 -7.35
C PHE A 33 3.61 1.46 -7.57
N SER A 34 2.97 1.66 -8.73
CA SER A 34 2.28 2.92 -9.04
C SER A 34 1.10 3.16 -8.08
N ILE A 35 0.33 2.11 -7.76
CA ILE A 35 -0.79 2.20 -6.81
C ILE A 35 -0.27 2.48 -5.40
N SER A 36 0.77 1.78 -4.95
CA SER A 36 1.41 2.01 -3.65
C SER A 36 1.93 3.45 -3.51
N SER A 37 2.56 4.00 -4.56
CA SER A 37 3.01 5.39 -4.59
C SER A 37 1.86 6.40 -4.55
N ALA A 38 0.77 6.13 -5.29
CA ALA A 38 -0.43 6.97 -5.24
C ALA A 38 -1.07 6.96 -3.84
N LEU A 39 -1.20 5.78 -3.22
CA LEU A 39 -1.73 5.64 -1.87
C LEU A 39 -0.84 6.32 -0.83
N SER A 40 0.48 6.31 -1.03
CA SER A 40 1.40 7.06 -0.19
C SER A 40 1.11 8.56 -0.26
N MET A 41 0.91 9.12 -1.46
CA MET A 41 0.53 10.53 -1.59
C MET A 41 -0.82 10.84 -0.96
N VAL A 42 -1.81 9.95 -1.08
CA VAL A 42 -3.12 10.12 -0.43
C VAL A 42 -2.99 10.04 1.10
N LEU A 43 -2.15 9.14 1.62
CA LEU A 43 -1.87 9.02 3.05
C LEU A 43 -1.40 10.35 3.63
N LEU A 44 -0.50 11.04 2.93
CA LEU A 44 0.03 12.36 3.35
C LEU A 44 -1.05 13.45 3.46
N GLY A 45 -2.09 13.37 2.64
CA GLY A 45 -3.22 14.30 2.67
C GLY A 45 -4.38 13.86 3.58
N SER A 46 -4.37 12.62 4.04
CA SER A 46 -5.45 12.04 4.84
C SER A 46 -5.27 12.29 6.34
N ARG A 47 -6.36 12.28 7.11
CA ARG A 47 -6.33 12.37 8.58
C ARG A 47 -7.35 11.44 9.22
N GLY A 48 -7.16 11.15 10.51
CA GLY A 48 -8.11 10.38 11.30
C GLY A 48 -8.31 8.95 10.76
N SER A 49 -9.57 8.52 10.66
CA SER A 49 -9.91 7.15 10.24
C SER A 49 -9.45 6.81 8.82
N THR A 50 -9.37 7.79 7.93
CA THR A 50 -8.90 7.58 6.54
C THR A 50 -7.41 7.27 6.49
N GLU A 51 -6.60 7.99 7.27
CA GLU A 51 -5.16 7.70 7.41
C GLU A 51 -4.94 6.27 7.94
N ALA A 52 -5.68 5.90 8.99
CA ALA A 52 -5.58 4.59 9.60
C ALA A 52 -5.91 3.45 8.64
N GLN A 53 -6.95 3.62 7.80
CA GLN A 53 -7.33 2.62 6.80
C GLN A 53 -6.29 2.49 5.67
N ILE A 54 -5.75 3.60 5.17
CA ILE A 54 -4.74 3.58 4.10
C ILE A 54 -3.44 2.98 4.61
N ARG A 55 -3.05 3.29 5.85
CA ARG A 55 -1.88 2.69 6.50
C ARG A 55 -2.08 1.20 6.71
N ALA A 56 -3.23 0.76 7.25
CA ALA A 56 -3.55 -0.66 7.43
C ALA A 56 -3.62 -1.43 6.11
N PHE A 57 -4.10 -0.80 5.04
CA PHE A 57 -4.11 -1.39 3.69
C PHE A 57 -2.70 -1.56 3.11
N SER A 58 -1.71 -0.81 3.62
CA SER A 58 -0.32 -0.81 3.15
C SER A 58 0.65 -1.52 4.11
N GLU A 59 0.24 -1.77 5.36
CA GLU A 59 1.04 -2.40 6.41
C GLU A 59 0.53 -3.81 6.73
N GLU A 60 1.06 -4.82 6.04
CA GLU A 60 0.95 -6.21 6.48
C GLU A 60 2.35 -6.87 6.63
N CYS A 61 3.32 -6.09 7.11
CA CYS A 61 4.59 -6.61 7.62
C CYS A 61 4.84 -6.11 9.05
N PRO A 62 4.62 -6.94 10.09
CA PRO A 62 4.80 -6.58 11.50
C PRO A 62 6.27 -6.43 11.94
N GLY A 63 7.16 -5.95 11.07
CA GLY A 63 8.60 -5.83 11.36
C GLY A 63 9.37 -4.71 10.65
N CYS A 64 8.71 -3.88 9.82
CA CYS A 64 9.40 -2.82 9.09
C CYS A 64 8.83 -1.44 9.42
N SER A 65 9.38 -0.83 10.46
CA SER A 65 9.12 0.54 10.94
C SER A 65 9.57 1.65 9.97
N GLN A 66 9.54 1.43 8.66
CA GLN A 66 10.10 2.39 7.70
C GLN A 66 9.30 2.46 6.40
N TRP A 67 8.00 2.68 6.53
CA TRP A 67 7.25 3.35 5.48
C TRP A 67 6.98 4.79 5.91
N VAL A 68 7.75 5.67 5.28
CA VAL A 68 7.67 7.13 5.35
C VAL A 68 7.96 7.69 6.75
N SER A 69 9.22 8.01 7.01
CA SER A 69 9.53 9.25 7.74
C SER A 69 9.03 10.41 6.88
N VAL A 70 7.71 10.58 6.74
CA VAL A 70 7.22 11.93 6.45
C VAL A 70 7.43 12.69 7.74
N PRO A 71 8.14 13.82 7.72
CA PRO A 71 8.15 14.72 8.85
C PRO A 71 6.68 14.99 9.17
N SER A 72 6.26 14.62 10.39
CA SER A 72 5.04 15.16 10.95
C SER A 72 5.15 16.67 10.83
N LEU A 73 4.42 17.27 9.89
CA LEU A 73 4.17 18.71 9.88
C LEU A 73 3.24 18.98 11.07
N SER A 74 3.84 18.91 12.26
CA SER A 74 3.32 19.52 13.47
C SER A 74 3.43 21.02 13.26
N ASN A 75 2.29 21.68 13.17
CA ASN A 75 2.15 23.04 13.63
C ASN A 75 1.66 22.98 15.08
#